data_AF-A0A661VT82-F1
#
_entry.id   AF-A0A661VT82-F1
#
_cell.length_a   1.000
_cell.length_b   1.000
_cell.length_c   1.000
_cell.angle_alpha   90.00
_cell.angle_beta   90.00
_cell.angle_gamma   90.00
#
_symmetry.space_group_name_H-M   'P 1'
#
loop_
_entity.id
_entity.type
_entity.pdbx_description
1 polymer ?
#
loop_
_entity_poly.entity_id
_entity_poly.type
_entity_poly.pdbx_seq_one_letter_code
_entity_poly.pdbx_strand_id
1 'polypeptide(L)'
;MRTIYSFIYTLKPYERGIQETLGKYSGFVMPGLGVQIPFFQLVRVRDVREHTMDIPPQAVITKDNVEIKVDGVMWVRPASDEESIKQTFYNIDNWKRAVIQLAMTNLRQEFGDLTLDESLVARETIAANLRAILNEFAKEWGLIVSKVEIMLIDPP
;
A
#
# COMPACT_ATOMS: atom_id res chain seq x y z
N MET A 1 11.75 -4.04 -4.23
CA MET A 1 12.70 -3.50 -3.23
C MET A 1 14.10 -3.67 -3.81
N ARG A 2 14.97 -2.66 -3.70
CA ARG A 2 16.33 -2.72 -4.26
C ARG A 2 17.35 -2.67 -3.11
N THR A 3 18.31 -3.60 -3.11
CA THR A 3 19.41 -3.64 -2.14
C THR A 3 20.71 -3.30 -2.86
N ILE A 4 21.52 -2.42 -2.28
CA ILE A 4 22.75 -1.92 -2.87
C ILE A 4 23.94 -2.57 -2.15
N TYR A 5 24.89 -3.10 -2.91
CA TYR A 5 26.12 -3.73 -2.38
C TYR A 5 27.41 -2.99 -2.78
N SER A 6 27.32 -2.03 -3.71
CA SER A 6 28.48 -1.26 -4.17
C SER A 6 28.93 -0.24 -3.11
N PHE A 7 30.23 0.07 -3.09
CA PHE A 7 30.81 1.08 -2.18
C PHE A 7 30.25 2.49 -2.45
N ILE A 8 30.21 2.88 -3.73
CA ILE A 8 29.56 4.11 -4.19
C ILE A 8 28.24 3.74 -4.85
N TYR A 9 27.20 4.54 -4.60
CA TYR A 9 25.91 4.38 -5.24
C TYR A 9 25.20 5.73 -5.42
N THR A 10 24.15 5.73 -6.25
CA THR A 10 23.31 6.91 -6.45
C THR A 10 21.85 6.51 -6.29
N LEU A 11 21.13 7.22 -5.43
CA LEU A 11 19.67 7.12 -5.31
C LEU A 11 19.02 8.10 -6.27
N LYS A 12 17.96 7.63 -6.93
CA LYS A 12 17.14 8.47 -7.81
C LYS A 12 16.28 9.43 -6.97
N PRO A 13 15.80 10.55 -7.54
CA PRO A 13 14.98 11.53 -6.80
C PRO A 13 13.73 10.95 -6.13
N TYR A 14 13.15 9.92 -6.75
CA TYR A 14 11.96 9.21 -6.27
C TYR A 14 12.24 8.03 -5.34
N GLU A 15 13.50 7.85 -4.93
CA GLU A 15 13.90 6.78 -4.03
C GLU A 15 14.21 7.34 -2.65
N ARG A 16 13.89 6.56 -1.62
CA ARG A 16 14.37 6.77 -0.25
C ARG A 16 14.92 5.46 0.27
N GLY A 17 15.94 5.53 1.10
CA GLY A 17 16.59 4.35 1.63
C GLY A 17 16.77 4.39 3.13
N ILE A 18 17.06 3.21 3.66
CA ILE A 18 17.61 3.02 5.00
C ILE A 18 19.00 2.43 4.87
N GLN A 19 19.85 2.77 5.82
CA GLN A 19 21.16 2.19 5.98
C GLN A 19 21.19 1.33 7.24
N GLU A 20 21.65 0.10 7.10
CA GLU A 20 21.85 -0.84 8.20
C GLU A 20 23.35 -1.10 8.35
N THR A 21 23.86 -1.09 9.58
CA THR A 21 25.24 -1.48 9.90
C THR A 21 25.18 -2.70 10.80
N LEU A 22 25.76 -3.81 10.37
CA LEU A 22 25.78 -5.08 11.14
C LEU A 22 24.37 -5.49 11.64
N GLY A 23 23.35 -5.32 10.80
CA GLY A 23 21.96 -5.70 11.11
C GLY A 23 21.18 -4.70 11.98
N LYS A 24 21.74 -3.53 12.30
CA LYS A 24 21.05 -2.46 13.04
C LYS A 24 20.81 -1.25 12.16
N TYR A 25 19.65 -0.61 12.34
CA TYR A 25 19.36 0.68 11.70
C TYR A 25 20.44 1.72 12.05
N SER A 26 20.99 2.37 11.04
CA SER A 26 22.07 3.36 11.17
C SER A 26 21.66 4.75 10.70
N GLY A 27 20.78 4.85 9.72
CA GLY A 27 20.30 6.16 9.27
C GLY A 27 19.43 6.14 8.02
N PHE A 28 18.91 7.31 7.71
CA PHE A 28 18.06 7.58 6.56
C PHE A 28 18.87 8.06 5.36
N VAL A 29 18.56 7.52 4.18
CA VAL A 29 19.29 7.79 2.94
C VAL A 29 18.40 8.60 1.99
N MET A 30 18.83 9.83 1.73
CA MET A 30 18.21 10.76 0.78
C MET A 30 18.71 10.53 -0.66
N PRO A 31 17.99 11.04 -1.69
CA PRO A 31 18.46 11.00 -3.07
C PRO A 31 19.82 11.67 -3.27
N GLY A 32 20.58 11.18 -4.24
CA GLY A 32 21.91 11.69 -4.57
C GLY A 32 23.00 10.65 -4.42
N LEU A 33 24.26 11.12 -4.42
CA LEU A 33 25.44 10.29 -4.28
C LEU A 33 25.59 9.86 -2.83
N GLY A 34 25.74 8.56 -2.61
CA GLY A 34 25.98 7.97 -1.29
C GLY A 34 27.19 7.05 -1.32
N VAL A 35 27.75 6.84 -0.13
CA VAL A 35 28.83 5.88 0.11
C VAL A 35 28.42 4.96 1.24
N GLN A 36 28.72 3.67 1.08
CA GLN A 36 28.59 2.67 2.14
C GLN A 36 29.85 1.82 2.16
N ILE A 37 30.17 1.23 3.31
CA ILE A 37 31.23 0.25 3.44
C ILE A 37 30.64 -1.14 3.14
N PRO A 38 30.96 -1.79 2.01
CA PRO A 38 30.45 -3.13 1.69
C PRO A 38 30.73 -4.12 2.84
N PHE A 39 29.89 -5.15 2.94
CA PHE A 39 29.89 -6.18 3.99
C PHE A 39 29.47 -5.71 5.39
N PHE A 40 29.86 -4.50 5.81
CA PHE A 40 29.49 -3.95 7.11
C PHE A 40 28.17 -3.17 7.06
N GLN A 41 27.95 -2.46 5.95
CA GLN A 41 26.80 -1.60 5.73
C GLN A 41 25.97 -2.10 4.55
N LEU A 42 24.65 -1.96 4.69
CA LEU A 42 23.67 -2.36 3.70
C LEU A 42 22.65 -1.24 3.49
N VAL A 43 22.55 -0.75 2.26
CA VAL A 43 21.54 0.24 1.88
C VAL A 43 20.39 -0.43 1.16
N ARG A 44 19.20 -0.30 1.74
CA ARG A 44 17.94 -0.84 1.23
C ARG A 44 17.08 0.32 0.76
N VAL A 45 16.53 0.22 -0.45
CA VAL A 45 15.86 1.34 -1.13
C VAL A 45 14.40 0.99 -1.49
N ARG A 46 13.52 1.96 -1.28
CA ARG A 46 12.10 1.95 -1.65
C ARG A 46 11.79 3.10 -2.60
N ASP A 47 10.85 2.82 -3.49
CA ASP A 47 10.26 3.80 -4.39
C ASP A 47 9.12 4.51 -3.64
N VAL A 48 9.12 5.85 -3.64
CA VAL A 48 8.08 6.65 -2.96
C VAL A 48 6.99 7.14 -3.92
N ARG A 49 7.03 6.71 -5.19
CA ARG A 49 5.97 7.03 -6.16
C ARG A 49 4.67 6.33 -5.81
N GLU A 50 3.59 6.85 -6.37
CA GLU A 50 2.30 6.18 -6.33
C GLU A 50 2.34 4.87 -7.11
N HIS A 51 1.87 3.83 -6.44
CA HIS A 51 1.66 2.54 -7.03
C HIS A 51 0.16 2.31 -7.17
N THR A 52 -0.28 2.12 -8.40
CA THR A 52 -1.62 1.63 -8.72
C THR A 52 -1.67 0.13 -8.41
N MET A 53 -2.71 -0.28 -7.70
CA MET A 53 -2.96 -1.65 -7.31
C MET A 53 -4.40 -2.02 -7.60
N ASP A 54 -4.56 -3.12 -8.33
CA ASP A 54 -5.87 -3.68 -8.63
C ASP A 54 -6.33 -4.56 -7.46
N ILE A 55 -7.57 -4.36 -7.05
CA ILE A 55 -8.26 -5.19 -6.08
C ILE A 55 -8.96 -6.29 -6.88
N PRO A 56 -8.62 -7.57 -6.67
CA PRO A 56 -9.21 -8.63 -7.46
C PRO A 56 -10.70 -8.79 -7.12
N PRO A 57 -11.55 -9.17 -8.12
CA PRO A 57 -12.98 -9.33 -7.92
C PRO A 57 -13.32 -10.25 -6.74
N GLN A 58 -14.25 -9.81 -5.89
CA GLN A 58 -14.77 -10.55 -4.76
C GLN A 58 -16.27 -10.82 -4.95
N ALA A 59 -16.67 -12.07 -4.73
CA ALA A 59 -18.09 -12.42 -4.62
C ALA A 59 -18.60 -12.03 -3.23
N VAL A 60 -19.67 -11.26 -3.19
CA VAL A 60 -20.34 -10.79 -1.96
C VAL A 60 -21.82 -11.08 -2.08
N ILE A 61 -22.41 -11.61 -1.01
CA ILE A 61 -23.86 -11.77 -0.91
C ILE A 61 -24.38 -10.54 -0.17
N THR A 62 -25.26 -9.78 -0.82
CA THR A 62 -25.90 -8.60 -0.26
C THR A 62 -26.96 -8.99 0.78
N LYS A 63 -27.46 -8.00 1.51
CA LYS A 63 -28.48 -8.18 2.54
C LYS A 63 -29.80 -8.77 2.03
N ASP A 64 -30.13 -8.51 0.76
CA ASP A 64 -31.28 -9.04 0.03
C ASP A 64 -31.00 -10.38 -0.69
N ASN A 65 -29.87 -11.03 -0.36
CA ASN A 65 -29.50 -12.35 -0.86
C ASN A 65 -29.25 -12.38 -2.38
N VAL A 66 -28.68 -11.31 -2.92
CA VAL A 66 -28.18 -11.24 -4.30
C VAL A 66 -26.67 -11.42 -4.28
N GLU A 67 -26.15 -12.24 -5.18
CA GLU A 67 -24.71 -12.40 -5.35
C GLU A 67 -24.21 -11.35 -6.35
N ILE A 68 -23.29 -10.50 -5.90
CA ILE A 68 -22.64 -9.47 -6.74
C ILE A 68 -21.13 -9.65 -6.75
N LYS A 69 -20.48 -9.15 -7.82
CA LYS A 69 -19.02 -9.10 -7.92
C LYS A 69 -18.52 -7.66 -7.82
N VAL A 70 -17.67 -7.43 -6.84
CA VAL A 70 -17.10 -6.11 -6.58
C VAL A 70 -15.60 -6.14 -6.78
N ASP A 71 -15.08 -5.19 -7.54
CA ASP A 71 -13.66 -4.98 -7.75
C ASP A 71 -13.28 -3.50 -7.58
N GLY A 72 -12.04 -3.14 -7.88
CA GLY A 72 -11.61 -1.76 -7.75
C GLY A 72 -10.13 -1.57 -7.91
N VAL A 73 -9.71 -0.32 -7.82
CA VAL A 73 -8.32 0.11 -7.97
C VAL A 73 -8.01 1.07 -6.84
N MET A 74 -6.80 0.98 -6.30
CA MET A 74 -6.29 1.93 -5.32
C MET A 74 -4.91 2.45 -5.68
N TRP A 75 -4.61 3.65 -5.19
CA TRP A 75 -3.31 4.28 -5.31
C TRP A 75 -2.68 4.41 -3.94
N VAL A 76 -1.52 3.77 -3.76
CA VAL A 76 -0.81 3.71 -2.49
C VAL A 76 0.64 4.07 -2.71
N ARG A 77 1.21 4.86 -1.81
CA ARG A 77 2.64 5.19 -1.81
C ARG A 77 3.23 5.13 -0.41
N PRO A 78 4.50 4.77 -0.26
CA PRO A 78 5.26 5.10 0.94
C PRO A 78 5.28 6.61 1.18
N ALA A 79 5.16 7.02 2.45
CA ALA A 79 5.48 8.40 2.82
C ALA A 79 7.00 8.63 2.73
N SER A 80 7.41 9.86 2.45
CA SER A 80 8.81 10.21 2.18
C SER A 80 9.64 10.47 3.44
N ASP A 81 9.01 10.46 4.60
CA ASP A 81 9.65 10.76 5.89
C ASP A 81 10.46 9.57 6.39
N GLU A 82 11.52 9.84 7.16
CA GLU A 82 12.45 8.83 7.69
C GLU A 82 11.72 7.70 8.40
N GLU A 83 10.84 8.03 9.35
CA GLU A 83 10.14 7.05 10.17
C GLU A 83 9.20 6.18 9.32
N SER A 84 8.49 6.77 8.36
CA SER A 84 7.62 6.00 7.47
C SER A 84 8.40 5.05 6.57
N ILE A 85 9.51 5.52 5.98
CA ILE A 85 10.36 4.67 5.15
C ILE A 85 10.91 3.50 5.99
N LYS A 86 11.38 3.77 7.20
CA LYS A 86 11.81 2.74 8.15
C LYS A 86 10.71 1.70 8.42
N GLN A 87 9.47 2.14 8.68
CA GLN A 87 8.33 1.25 8.88
C GLN A 87 8.06 0.36 7.66
N THR A 88 8.21 0.85 6.42
CA THR A 88 8.05 0.03 5.21
C THR A 88 9.06 -1.13 5.07
N PHE A 89 10.15 -1.11 5.84
CA PHE A 89 11.17 -2.16 5.83
C PHE A 89 11.11 -3.08 7.04
N TYR A 90 10.56 -2.62 8.16
CA TYR A 90 10.60 -3.34 9.44
C TYR A 90 9.23 -3.79 9.94
N ASN A 91 8.16 -3.08 9.60
CA ASN A 91 6.83 -3.38 10.11
C ASN A 91 6.04 -4.30 9.17
N ILE A 92 6.45 -4.37 7.89
CA ILE A 92 5.78 -5.19 6.89
C ILE A 92 6.75 -5.74 5.85
N ASP A 93 6.61 -7.02 5.51
CA ASP A 93 7.42 -7.68 4.49
C ASP A 93 6.98 -7.27 3.07
N ASN A 94 5.74 -7.65 2.71
CA ASN A 94 5.12 -7.32 1.43
C ASN A 94 3.87 -6.45 1.63
N TRP A 95 4.11 -5.14 1.73
CA TRP A 95 3.05 -4.16 1.88
C TRP A 95 2.02 -4.17 0.73
N LYS A 96 2.44 -4.46 -0.51
CA LYS A 96 1.51 -4.49 -1.65
C LYS A 96 0.43 -5.55 -1.45
N ARG A 97 0.85 -6.76 -1.08
CA ARG A 97 -0.07 -7.87 -0.80
C ARG A 97 -0.94 -7.56 0.42
N ALA A 98 -0.35 -6.99 1.47
CA ALA A 98 -1.05 -6.72 2.72
C ALA A 98 -2.17 -5.69 2.54
N VAL A 99 -1.92 -4.60 1.80
CA VAL A 99 -2.94 -3.58 1.54
C VAL A 99 -4.06 -4.12 0.64
N ILE A 100 -3.73 -4.91 -0.40
CA ILE A 100 -4.75 -5.57 -1.24
C ILE A 100 -5.63 -6.49 -0.39
N GLN A 101 -5.04 -7.27 0.52
CA GLN A 101 -5.80 -8.15 1.40
C GLN A 101 -6.72 -7.38 2.34
N LEU A 102 -6.23 -6.29 2.95
CA LEU A 102 -7.06 -5.41 3.78
C LEU A 102 -8.24 -4.84 2.97
N ALA A 103 -8.00 -4.40 1.74
CA ALA A 103 -9.05 -3.86 0.89
C ALA A 103 -10.11 -4.88 0.52
N MET A 104 -9.72 -6.11 0.18
CA MET A 104 -10.69 -7.19 -0.08
C MET A 104 -11.58 -7.49 1.13
N THR A 105 -10.99 -7.58 2.32
CA THR A 105 -11.75 -7.85 3.55
C THR A 105 -12.75 -6.74 3.85
N ASN A 106 -12.32 -5.47 3.77
CA ASN A 106 -13.18 -4.33 4.07
C ASN A 106 -14.25 -4.12 2.98
N LEU A 107 -13.92 -4.32 1.70
CA LEU A 107 -14.92 -4.29 0.62
C LEU A 107 -16.03 -5.31 0.86
N ARG A 108 -15.67 -6.55 1.19
CA ARG A 108 -16.66 -7.60 1.45
C ARG A 108 -17.59 -7.24 2.61
N GLN A 109 -17.06 -6.61 3.66
CA GLN A 109 -17.85 -6.20 4.82
C GLN A 109 -18.82 -5.07 4.46
N GLU A 110 -18.32 -3.99 3.85
CA GLU A 110 -19.15 -2.82 3.49
C GLU A 110 -20.27 -3.19 2.50
N PHE A 111 -20.00 -4.03 1.50
CA PHE A 111 -21.03 -4.45 0.53
C PHE A 111 -21.98 -5.53 1.05
N GLY A 112 -21.58 -6.33 2.05
CA GLY A 112 -22.44 -7.36 2.64
C GLY A 112 -23.60 -6.79 3.45
N ASP A 113 -23.42 -5.58 4.00
CA ASP A 113 -24.42 -4.91 4.83
C ASP A 113 -25.46 -4.10 4.02
N LEU A 114 -25.25 -3.95 2.71
CA LEU A 114 -26.09 -3.18 1.79
C LEU A 114 -26.98 -4.10 0.95
N THR A 115 -28.10 -3.56 0.48
CA THR A 115 -28.88 -4.16 -0.61
C THR A 115 -28.24 -3.88 -1.98
N LEU A 116 -28.67 -4.57 -3.03
CA LEU A 116 -28.17 -4.33 -4.41
C LEU A 116 -28.31 -2.87 -4.83
N ASP A 117 -29.51 -2.30 -4.69
CA ASP A 117 -29.80 -0.93 -5.11
C ASP A 117 -28.99 0.11 -4.31
N GLU A 118 -28.84 -0.10 -3.01
CA GLU A 118 -28.02 0.76 -2.15
C GLU A 118 -26.53 0.71 -2.55
N SER A 119 -26.03 -0.48 -2.93
CA SER A 119 -24.65 -0.69 -3.36
C SER A 119 -24.30 0.10 -4.62
N LEU A 120 -25.25 0.27 -5.54
CA LEU A 120 -25.07 1.05 -6.77
C LEU A 120 -24.94 2.56 -6.50
N VAL A 121 -25.74 3.07 -5.56
CA VAL A 121 -25.78 4.51 -5.22
C VAL A 121 -24.66 4.88 -4.24
N ALA A 122 -24.31 3.99 -3.31
CA ALA A 122 -23.36 4.26 -2.24
C ALA A 122 -21.88 4.16 -2.65
N ARG A 123 -21.56 3.84 -3.90
CA ARG A 123 -20.18 3.61 -4.37
C ARG A 123 -19.19 4.70 -3.94
N GLU A 124 -19.55 5.97 -4.09
CA GLU A 124 -18.66 7.08 -3.71
C GLU A 124 -18.44 7.15 -2.19
N THR A 125 -19.51 6.94 -1.42
CA THR A 125 -19.47 6.89 0.04
C THR A 125 -18.61 5.72 0.52
N ILE A 126 -18.79 4.53 -0.04
CA ILE A 126 -17.99 3.34 0.31
C ILE A 126 -16.53 3.56 -0.06
N ALA A 127 -16.24 4.14 -1.23
CA ALA A 127 -14.87 4.44 -1.63
C ALA A 127 -14.18 5.41 -0.64
N ALA A 128 -14.92 6.41 -0.14
CA ALA A 128 -14.42 7.34 0.87
C ALA A 128 -14.17 6.66 2.23
N ASN A 129 -15.10 5.83 2.69
CA ASN A 129 -14.98 5.07 3.94
C ASN A 129 -13.81 4.08 3.88
N LEU A 130 -13.76 3.29 2.81
CA LEU A 130 -12.71 2.31 2.57
C LEU A 130 -11.34 3.00 2.50
N ARG A 131 -11.23 4.15 1.83
CA ARG A 131 -9.98 4.94 1.84
C ARG A 131 -9.57 5.35 3.25
N ALA A 132 -10.52 5.79 4.08
CA ALA A 132 -10.23 6.20 5.45
C ALA A 132 -9.71 5.03 6.30
N ILE A 133 -10.42 3.90 6.28
CA ILE A 133 -10.05 2.68 7.02
C ILE A 133 -8.70 2.15 6.53
N LEU A 134 -8.51 2.00 5.22
CA LEU A 134 -7.24 1.51 4.68
C LEU A 134 -6.07 2.44 5.02
N ASN A 135 -6.28 3.75 4.99
CA ASN A 135 -5.23 4.71 5.34
C ASN A 135 -4.87 4.67 6.83
N GLU A 136 -5.79 4.31 7.71
CA GLU A 136 -5.50 4.13 9.14
C GLU A 136 -4.52 2.97 9.37
N PHE A 137 -4.82 1.78 8.83
CA PHE A 137 -3.92 0.62 8.93
C PHE A 137 -2.61 0.83 8.16
N ALA A 138 -2.68 1.43 6.96
CA ALA A 138 -1.52 1.64 6.10
C ALA A 138 -0.47 2.56 6.75
N LYS A 139 -0.88 3.48 7.64
CA LYS A 139 0.05 4.35 8.39
C LYS A 139 1.00 3.57 9.29
N GLU A 140 0.57 2.46 9.89
CA GLU A 140 1.45 1.62 10.73
C GLU A 140 2.60 1.00 9.93
N TRP A 141 2.43 0.93 8.61
CA TRP A 141 3.42 0.44 7.66
C TRP A 141 4.19 1.56 6.96
N GLY A 142 3.96 2.83 7.32
CA GLY A 142 4.58 3.99 6.68
C GLY A 142 4.05 4.30 5.28
N LEU A 143 2.80 3.91 4.99
CA LEU A 143 2.16 4.08 3.68
C LEU A 143 1.03 5.11 3.77
N ILE A 144 0.69 5.68 2.62
CA ILE A 144 -0.42 6.60 2.41
C ILE A 144 -1.29 6.05 1.29
N VAL A 145 -2.60 5.95 1.56
CA VAL A 145 -3.61 5.60 0.55
C VAL A 145 -4.16 6.90 -0.03
N SER A 146 -3.75 7.21 -1.27
CA SER A 146 -4.11 8.46 -1.95
C SER A 146 -5.57 8.44 -2.41
N LYS A 147 -5.98 7.37 -3.09
CA LYS A 147 -7.31 7.24 -3.69
C LYS A 147 -7.73 5.76 -3.73
N VAL A 148 -9.02 5.54 -3.61
CA VAL A 148 -9.67 4.25 -3.88
C VAL A 148 -10.80 4.52 -4.86
N GLU A 149 -10.93 3.67 -5.87
CA GLU A 149 -11.96 3.74 -6.89
C GLU A 149 -12.57 2.35 -7.03
N ILE A 150 -13.88 2.28 -6.80
CA ILE A 150 -14.60 1.01 -6.87
C ILE A 150 -15.05 0.82 -8.30
N MET A 151 -14.71 -0.34 -8.84
CA MET A 151 -15.26 -0.84 -10.08
C MET A 151 -16.35 -1.83 -9.68
N LEU A 152 -17.52 -1.70 -10.28
CA LEU A 152 -18.61 -2.63 -10.00
C LEU A 152 -18.97 -3.24 -11.33
N ILE A 153 -18.81 -4.56 -11.41
CA ILE A 153 -19.22 -5.34 -12.56
C ILE A 153 -20.47 -6.09 -12.14
N ASP A 154 -21.61 -5.63 -12.62
CA ASP A 154 -22.81 -6.46 -12.72
C ASP A 154 -23.07 -6.70 -14.19
N PRO A 155 -22.88 -7.95 -14.66
CA PRO A 155 -24.05 -8.66 -15.18
C PRO A 155 -23.97 -10.21 -15.05
N PRO A 156 -25.04 -10.90 -15.48
CA PRO A 156 -26.16 -11.43 -14.68
C PRO A 156 -25.85 -12.67 -13.83
#